data_AF-A0A7V9JFR1-F1
#
_entry.id   AF-A0A7V9JFR1-F1
#
_cell.length_a   1.000
_cell.length_b   1.000
_cell.length_c   1.000
_cell.angle_alpha   90.00
_cell.angle_beta   90.00
_cell.angle_gamma   90.00
#
_symmetry.space_group_name_H-M   'P 1'
#
loop_
_entity.id
_entity.type
_entity.pdbx_description
1 polymer ?
#
loop_
_entity_poly.entity_id
_entity_poly.type
_entity_poly.pdbx_seq_one_letter_code
_entity_poly.pdbx_strand_id
1 'polypeptide(L)'
;MDELSRFALVTLTAVLFIVDPIAVVPTYLVITRDETAEERRSTARRACLAMTLLLIVFAATGTLLFRAFGITLPAFRTAGGLILWFVAMDMLRGERRTQEGRDEVIEGRAKELSGVKEAFGL
;
A
#
# COMPACT_ATOMS: atom_id res chain seq x y z
N MET A 1 30.30 1.84 18.29
CA MET A 1 29.62 1.61 16.99
C MET A 1 28.22 0.99 17.18
N ASP A 2 27.75 0.88 18.41
CA ASP A 2 26.51 0.19 18.75
C ASP A 2 25.27 1.02 18.43
N GLU A 3 25.37 2.36 18.51
CA GLU A 3 24.20 3.24 18.36
C GLU A 3 23.79 3.49 16.91
N LEU A 4 24.76 3.61 16.00
CA LEU A 4 24.46 3.67 14.56
C LEU A 4 23.89 2.33 14.08
N SER A 5 24.45 1.22 14.53
CA SER A 5 24.00 -0.13 14.19
C SER A 5 22.59 -0.39 14.70
N ARG A 6 22.30 0.00 15.96
CA ARG A 6 20.95 -0.09 16.55
C ARG A 6 19.94 0.75 15.77
N PHE A 7 20.29 2.00 15.49
CA PHE A 7 19.41 2.90 14.73
C PHE A 7 19.13 2.36 13.33
N ALA A 8 20.17 1.90 12.63
CA ALA A 8 20.04 1.33 11.29
C ALA A 8 19.18 0.07 11.29
N LEU A 9 19.41 -0.87 12.22
CA LEU A 9 18.63 -2.09 12.33
C LEU A 9 17.15 -1.80 12.59
N VAL A 10 16.83 -0.98 13.60
CA VAL A 10 15.44 -0.68 13.96
C VAL A 10 14.71 0.03 12.82
N THR A 11 15.36 1.05 12.21
CA THR A 11 14.74 1.83 11.13
C THR A 11 14.57 0.99 9.88
N LEU A 12 15.58 0.21 9.50
CA LEU A 12 15.51 -0.68 8.34
C LEU A 12 14.41 -1.72 8.51
N THR A 13 14.35 -2.39 9.66
CA THR A 13 13.29 -3.36 9.95
C THR A 13 11.91 -2.69 9.89
N ALA A 14 11.73 -1.51 10.49
CA ALA A 14 10.46 -0.80 10.45
C ALA A 14 10.01 -0.49 9.00
N VAL A 15 10.92 0.04 8.17
CA VAL A 15 10.60 0.33 6.75
C VAL A 15 10.26 -0.94 5.97
N LEU A 16 11.01 -2.03 6.19
CA LEU A 16 10.73 -3.32 5.54
C LEU A 16 9.34 -3.86 5.90
N PHE A 17 8.94 -3.76 7.17
CA PHE A 17 7.59 -4.16 7.60
C PHE A 17 6.50 -3.28 7.01
N ILE A 18 6.72 -1.97 6.89
CA ILE A 18 5.74 -1.03 6.33
C ILE A 18 5.55 -1.24 4.81
N VAL A 19 6.64 -1.45 4.08
CA VAL A 19 6.60 -1.63 2.62
C VAL A 19 6.13 -3.03 2.23
N ASP A 20 6.38 -4.03 3.08
CA ASP A 20 6.10 -5.45 2.84
C ASP A 20 6.44 -5.88 1.39
N PRO A 21 7.72 -5.80 0.99
CA PRO A 21 8.12 -6.09 -0.38
C PRO A 21 7.80 -7.53 -0.79
N ILE A 22 7.74 -8.47 0.16
CA ILE A 22 7.46 -9.88 -0.09
C ILE A 22 6.02 -10.06 -0.58
N ALA A 23 5.05 -9.37 0.01
CA ALA A 23 3.66 -9.41 -0.45
C ALA A 23 3.44 -8.62 -1.75
N VAL A 24 4.16 -7.50 -1.92
CA VAL A 24 4.00 -6.61 -3.08
C VAL A 24 4.62 -7.17 -4.36
N VAL A 25 5.78 -7.84 -4.30
CA VAL A 25 6.51 -8.32 -5.49
C VAL A 25 5.68 -9.27 -6.38
N PRO A 26 5.02 -10.33 -5.85
CA PRO A 26 4.19 -11.21 -6.68
C PRO A 26 3.00 -10.47 -7.27
N THR A 27 2.39 -9.55 -6.52
CA THR A 27 1.27 -8.73 -6.96
C THR A 27 1.68 -7.83 -8.13
N TYR A 28 2.83 -7.17 -8.00
CA TYR A 28 3.41 -6.35 -9.07
C TYR A 28 3.68 -7.19 -10.33
N LEU A 29 4.27 -8.38 -10.19
CA LEU A 29 4.54 -9.27 -11.32
C LEU A 29 3.26 -9.74 -12.03
N VAL A 30 2.15 -9.92 -11.30
CA VAL A 30 0.85 -10.29 -11.90
C VAL A 30 0.24 -9.12 -12.65
N ILE A 31 0.30 -7.91 -12.09
CA ILE A 31 -0.30 -6.71 -12.71
C ILE A 31 0.51 -6.26 -13.94
N THR A 32 1.85 -6.39 -13.92
CA THR A 32 2.71 -5.96 -15.04
C THR A 32 3.05 -7.09 -16.01
N ARG A 33 2.28 -8.19 -16.04
CA ARG A 33 2.60 -9.38 -16.87
C ARG A 33 2.45 -9.10 -18.37
N ASP A 34 1.48 -8.29 -18.74
CA ASP A 34 1.17 -7.93 -20.13
C ASP A 34 1.78 -6.59 -20.57
N GLU A 35 2.51 -5.90 -19.67
CA GLU A 35 3.17 -4.62 -19.97
C GLU A 35 4.51 -4.84 -20.70
N THR A 36 4.80 -3.98 -21.68
CA THR A 36 6.12 -3.91 -22.29
C THR A 36 7.18 -3.41 -21.29
N ALA A 37 8.47 -3.66 -21.56
CA ALA A 37 9.55 -3.24 -20.67
C ALA A 37 9.60 -1.71 -20.44
N GLU A 38 9.06 -0.94 -21.36
CA GLU A 38 8.99 0.53 -21.32
C GLU A 38 7.83 1.02 -20.44
N GLU A 39 6.65 0.41 -20.60
CA GLU A 39 5.46 0.67 -19.78
C GLU A 39 5.72 0.31 -18.32
N ARG A 40 6.33 -0.85 -18.07
CA ARG A 40 6.70 -1.30 -16.72
C ARG A 40 7.60 -0.30 -15.99
N ARG A 41 8.52 0.37 -16.69
CA ARG A 41 9.38 1.42 -16.11
C ARG A 41 8.60 2.70 -15.83
N SER A 42 7.65 3.06 -16.67
CA SER A 42 6.76 4.20 -16.46
C SER A 42 5.90 3.99 -15.21
N THR A 43 5.29 2.81 -15.08
CA THR A 43 4.48 2.41 -13.91
C THR A 43 5.29 2.49 -12.63
N ALA A 44 6.52 1.92 -12.62
CA ALA A 44 7.41 2.01 -11.46
C ALA A 44 7.78 3.46 -11.10
N ARG A 45 8.07 4.33 -12.09
CA ARG A 45 8.40 5.74 -11.83
C ARG A 45 7.21 6.50 -11.23
N ARG A 46 5.99 6.27 -11.74
CA ARG A 46 4.77 6.88 -11.21
C ARG A 46 4.53 6.43 -9.77
N ALA A 47 4.68 5.14 -9.48
CA ALA A 47 4.56 4.60 -8.12
C ALA A 47 5.60 5.23 -7.17
N CYS A 48 6.88 5.29 -7.56
CA CYS A 48 7.93 5.92 -6.76
C CYS A 48 7.65 7.40 -6.51
N LEU A 49 7.17 8.13 -7.52
CA LEU A 49 6.86 9.56 -7.38
C LEU A 49 5.67 9.77 -6.43
N ALA A 50 4.63 8.96 -6.55
CA ALA A 50 3.48 8.96 -5.63
C ALA A 50 3.92 8.67 -4.18
N MET A 51 4.73 7.63 -3.97
CA MET A 51 5.30 7.28 -2.66
C MET A 51 6.14 8.44 -2.09
N THR A 52 7.00 9.03 -2.91
CA THR A 52 7.86 10.15 -2.51
C THR A 52 7.01 11.35 -2.06
N LEU A 53 5.99 11.69 -2.84
CA LEU A 53 5.11 12.82 -2.53
C LEU A 53 4.29 12.55 -1.27
N LEU A 54 3.76 11.32 -1.13
CA LEU A 54 3.06 10.88 0.09
C LEU A 54 3.96 11.01 1.33
N LEU A 55 5.21 10.53 1.25
CA LEU A 55 6.17 10.63 2.34
C LEU A 55 6.51 12.09 2.69
N ILE A 56 6.69 12.96 1.71
CA ILE A 56 6.94 14.39 1.93
C ILE A 56 5.76 15.04 2.64
N VAL A 57 4.53 14.79 2.17
CA VAL A 57 3.31 15.34 2.78
C VAL A 57 3.15 14.84 4.22
N PHE A 58 3.38 13.55 4.47
CA PHE A 58 3.33 12.99 5.82
C PHE A 58 4.42 13.56 6.73
N ALA A 59 5.65 13.71 6.22
CA ALA A 59 6.75 14.29 6.97
C ALA A 59 6.47 15.76 7.35
N ALA A 60 5.89 16.54 6.43
CA ALA A 60 5.54 17.94 6.68
C ALA A 60 4.33 18.09 7.61
N THR A 61 3.33 17.22 7.47
CA THR A 61 2.03 17.35 8.16
C THR A 61 1.96 16.56 9.46
N GLY A 62 2.82 15.56 9.70
CA GLY A 62 2.70 14.62 10.82
C GLY A 62 2.62 15.32 12.20
N THR A 63 3.49 16.30 12.44
CA THR A 63 3.47 17.07 13.69
C THR A 63 2.20 17.93 13.83
N LEU A 64 1.69 18.47 12.72
CA LEU A 64 0.45 19.24 12.70
C LEU A 64 -0.75 18.34 12.99
N LEU A 65 -0.77 17.13 12.43
CA LEU A 65 -1.81 16.13 12.64
C LEU A 65 -1.89 15.72 14.12
N PHE A 66 -0.75 15.46 14.76
CA PHE A 66 -0.70 15.14 16.19
C PHE A 66 -1.24 16.28 17.06
N ARG A 67 -0.90 17.52 16.72
CA ARG A 67 -1.42 18.71 17.43
C ARG A 67 -2.92 18.90 17.23
N ALA A 68 -3.42 18.68 16.01
CA ALA A 68 -4.85 18.84 15.68
C ALA A 68 -5.73 17.81 16.41
N PHE A 69 -5.28 16.56 16.53
CA PHE A 69 -6.00 15.52 17.26
C PHE A 69 -5.74 15.52 18.78
N GLY A 70 -4.81 16.33 19.28
CA GLY A 70 -4.41 16.32 20.69
C GLY A 70 -3.73 15.00 21.11
N ILE A 71 -3.18 14.24 20.15
CA ILE A 71 -2.58 12.91 20.38
C ILE A 71 -1.07 13.06 20.55
N THR A 72 -0.50 12.34 21.51
CA THR A 72 0.94 12.30 21.72
C THR A 72 1.61 11.26 20.82
N LEU A 73 2.87 11.50 20.44
CA LEU A 73 3.65 10.57 19.62
C LEU A 73 3.67 9.12 20.18
N PRO A 74 3.76 8.90 21.51
CA PRO A 74 3.65 7.56 22.08
C PRO A 74 2.31 6.87 21.82
N ALA A 75 1.19 7.59 21.91
CA ALA A 75 -0.15 7.03 21.66
C ALA A 75 -0.37 6.67 20.18
N PHE A 76 0.20 7.46 19.26
CA PHE A 76 0.21 7.08 17.85
C PHE A 76 1.04 5.82 17.59
N ARG A 77 2.20 5.69 18.23
CA ARG A 77 3.06 4.50 18.11
C ARG A 77 2.36 3.23 18.60
N THR A 78 1.61 3.29 19.69
CA THR A 78 0.85 2.12 20.18
C THR A 78 -0.30 1.76 19.23
N ALA A 79 -1.07 2.74 18.75
CA ALA A 79 -2.12 2.50 17.78
C ALA A 79 -1.59 1.91 16.46
N GLY A 80 -0.49 2.45 15.93
CA GLY A 80 0.19 1.92 14.74
C GLY A 80 0.67 0.48 14.93
N GLY A 81 1.17 0.14 16.13
CA GLY A 81 1.54 -1.23 16.47
C GLY A 81 0.34 -2.19 16.49
N LEU A 82 -0.81 -1.75 17.01
CA LEU A 82 -2.04 -2.55 16.98
C LEU A 82 -2.54 -2.76 15.53
N ILE A 83 -2.50 -1.72 14.70
CA ILE A 83 -2.86 -1.83 13.28
C ILE A 83 -1.95 -2.83 12.56
N LEU A 84 -0.63 -2.73 12.75
CA LEU A 84 0.33 -3.68 12.17
C LEU A 84 0.08 -5.12 12.63
N TRP A 85 -0.29 -5.32 13.90
CA TRP A 85 -0.67 -6.64 14.39
C TRP A 85 -1.94 -7.14 13.68
N PHE A 86 -2.98 -6.31 13.56
CA PHE A 86 -4.20 -6.71 12.84
C PHE A 86 -3.92 -7.06 11.39
N VAL A 87 -3.11 -6.26 10.68
CA VAL A 87 -2.69 -6.55 9.30
C VAL A 87 -1.93 -7.88 9.23
N ALA A 88 -1.00 -8.13 10.15
CA ALA A 88 -0.27 -9.40 10.19
C ALA A 88 -1.19 -10.60 10.45
N MET A 89 -2.21 -10.44 11.30
CA MET A 89 -3.23 -11.47 11.55
C MET A 89 -4.14 -11.69 10.34
N ASP A 90 -4.53 -10.62 9.65
CA ASP A 90 -5.32 -10.68 8.41
C ASP A 90 -4.57 -11.47 7.32
N MET A 91 -3.27 -11.18 7.17
CA MET A 91 -2.38 -11.92 6.28
C MET A 91 -2.26 -13.41 6.66
N LEU A 92 -2.12 -13.73 7.95
CA LEU A 92 -2.02 -15.12 8.43
C LEU A 92 -3.31 -15.91 8.18
N ARG A 93 -4.47 -15.24 8.25
CA ARG A 93 -5.78 -15.86 7.96
C ARG A 93 -6.03 -16.03 6.46
N GLY A 94 -5.20 -15.43 5.61
CA GLY A 94 -5.37 -15.47 4.15
C GLY A 94 -6.58 -14.68 3.65
N GLU A 95 -7.23 -13.90 4.51
CA GLU A 95 -8.33 -13.02 4.15
C GLU A 95 -7.75 -11.77 3.48
N ARG A 96 -7.30 -11.89 2.22
CA ARG A 96 -6.90 -10.71 1.45
C ARG A 96 -8.13 -9.85 1.17
N ARG A 97 -8.51 -8.96 2.09
CA ARG A 97 -9.35 -7.81 1.73
C ARG A 97 -8.49 -6.87 0.90
N THR A 98 -8.39 -7.13 -0.41
CA THR A 98 -7.94 -6.13 -1.37
C THR A 98 -8.95 -4.97 -1.31
N GLN A 99 -8.70 -3.99 -0.44
CA GLN A 99 -9.61 -2.86 -0.27
C GLN A 99 -9.70 -1.98 -1.52
N GLU A 100 -8.76 -2.11 -2.46
CA GLU A 100 -8.80 -1.45 -3.77
C GLU A 100 -9.48 -2.29 -4.87
N GLY A 101 -9.67 -3.60 -4.65
CA GLY A 101 -10.26 -4.50 -5.65
C GLY A 101 -11.79 -4.57 -5.62
N ARG A 102 -12.45 -4.07 -4.57
CA ARG A 102 -13.93 -4.14 -4.53
C ARG A 102 -14.58 -3.22 -5.55
N ASP A 103 -14.02 -2.05 -5.78
CA ASP A 103 -14.58 -1.09 -6.73
C ASP A 103 -14.22 -1.51 -8.17
N GLU A 104 -13.00 -2.01 -8.39
CA GLU A 104 -12.54 -2.50 -9.69
C GLU A 104 -13.22 -3.83 -10.12
N VAL A 105 -13.55 -4.73 -9.17
CA VAL A 105 -14.30 -5.97 -9.45
C VAL A 105 -15.78 -5.70 -9.70
N ILE A 106 -16.36 -4.67 -9.07
CA ILE A 106 -17.73 -4.25 -9.36
C ILE A 106 -17.80 -3.55 -10.72
N GLU A 107 -16.84 -2.68 -11.05
CA GLU A 107 -16.77 -1.99 -12.33
C GLU A 107 -16.44 -2.95 -13.50
N GLY A 108 -15.54 -3.92 -13.28
CA GLY A 108 -15.23 -4.98 -14.24
C GLY A 108 -16.46 -5.85 -14.59
N ARG A 109 -17.25 -6.23 -13.58
CA ARG A 109 -18.51 -6.97 -13.81
C ARG A 109 -19.59 -6.13 -14.50
N ALA A 110 -19.63 -4.82 -14.21
CA ALA A 110 -20.57 -3.91 -14.87
C ALA A 110 -20.25 -3.78 -16.37
N LYS A 111 -18.96 -3.74 -16.73
CA LYS A 111 -18.49 -3.68 -18.13
C LYS A 111 -18.75 -4.97 -18.92
N GLU A 112 -18.64 -6.13 -18.28
CA GLU A 112 -19.01 -7.42 -18.90
C GLU A 112 -20.52 -7.49 -19.19
N LEU A 113 -21.37 -7.06 -18.25
CA LEU A 113 -22.83 -7.04 -18.45
C LEU A 113 -23.27 -6.02 -19.51
N SER A 114 -22.57 -4.89 -19.68
CA SER A 114 -22.86 -3.96 -20.77
C SER A 114 -22.42 -4.51 -22.14
N GLY A 115 -21.26 -5.18 -22.21
CA GLY A 115 -20.78 -5.79 -23.45
C GLY A 115 -21.65 -6.95 -23.94
N VAL A 116 -22.21 -7.75 -23.03
CA VAL A 116 -23.16 -8.82 -23.38
C VAL A 116 -24.48 -8.26 -23.93
N LYS A 117 -24.98 -7.13 -23.40
CA LYS A 117 -26.22 -6.50 -23.89
C LYS A 117 -26.06 -5.90 -25.29
N GLU A 118 -24.94 -5.23 -25.56
CA GLU A 118 -24.62 -4.75 -26.92
C GLU A 118 -24.45 -5.90 -27.92
N ALA A 119 -23.79 -6.99 -27.52
CA ALA A 119 -23.60 -8.16 -28.37
C ALA A 119 -24.91 -8.93 -28.67
N PHE A 120 -25.89 -8.86 -27.76
CA PHE A 120 -27.18 -9.54 -27.91
C PHE A 120 -28.33 -8.63 -28.40
N GLY A 121 -28.06 -7.35 -28.64
CA GLY A 121 -29.04 -6.40 -29.20
C GLY A 121 -30.31 -6.21 -28.36
N LEU A 122 -30.19 -6.28 -27.03
CA LEU A 122 -31.29 -6.06 -26.06
C LEU A 122 -31.20 -4.69 -25.39
#